data_AF-A0A497SV50-F1
#
_entry.id   AF-A0A497SV50-F1
#
_cell.length_a   1.000
_cell.length_b   1.000
_cell.length_c   1.000
_cell.angle_alpha   90.00
_cell.angle_beta   90.00
_cell.angle_gamma   90.00
#
_symmetry.space_group_name_H-M   'P 1'
#
loop_
_entity.id
_entity.type
_entity.pdbx_description
1 polymer ?
#
loop_
_entity_poly.entity_id
_entity_poly.type
_entity_poly.pdbx_seq_one_letter_code
_entity_poly.pdbx_strand_id
1 'polypeptide(L)'
;MRMKAKPLNLEEMADEIIRVIYPTYDQISVIPLRNAIIRKKERMRLVLEQHIESASNFYLRYKDNPKLLIEEHPQLKGEFRKKFGRLIIGVINWMSKFDNCRVSLAVLKWKRDYNEWLFRTAFKRVIK
;
A
#
# COMPACT_ATOMS: atom_id res chain seq x y z
N MET A 1 -22.92 28.76 -17.36
CA MET A 1 -23.18 27.36 -16.98
C MET A 1 -21.87 26.71 -16.54
N ARG A 2 -21.78 26.19 -15.31
CA ARG A 2 -20.59 25.43 -14.85
C ARG A 2 -20.64 24.05 -15.51
N MET A 3 -19.74 23.76 -16.45
CA MET A 3 -19.55 22.40 -16.94
C MET A 3 -19.11 21.53 -15.76
N LYS A 4 -19.99 20.67 -15.27
CA LYS A 4 -19.59 19.61 -14.34
C LYS A 4 -18.70 18.66 -15.13
N ALA A 5 -17.42 18.61 -14.80
CA ALA A 5 -16.50 17.67 -15.43
C ALA A 5 -17.07 16.25 -15.25
N LYS A 6 -17.31 15.56 -16.37
CA LYS A 6 -17.69 14.15 -16.38
C LYS A 6 -16.56 13.38 -15.66
N PRO A 7 -16.87 12.49 -14.69
CA PRO A 7 -15.84 11.74 -13.99
C PRO A 7 -15.00 10.96 -15.01
N LEU A 8 -13.68 11.02 -14.86
CA LEU A 8 -12.73 10.43 -15.78
C LEU A 8 -12.95 8.92 -15.87
N ASN A 9 -13.48 8.45 -17.00
CA ASN A 9 -13.67 7.03 -17.26
C ASN A 9 -12.43 6.48 -17.96
N LEU A 10 -11.61 5.75 -17.21
CA LEU A 10 -10.37 5.15 -17.71
C LEU A 10 -10.61 4.10 -18.80
N GLU A 11 -11.81 3.51 -18.86
CA GLU A 11 -12.17 2.56 -19.93
C GLU A 11 -12.48 3.26 -21.23
N GLU A 12 -13.26 4.35 -21.20
CA GLU A 12 -13.51 5.20 -22.38
C GLU A 12 -12.18 5.74 -22.94
N MET A 13 -11.27 6.21 -22.06
CA MET A 13 -9.98 6.73 -22.48
C MET A 13 -9.06 5.65 -23.08
N ALA A 14 -9.03 4.45 -22.51
CA ALA A 14 -8.26 3.35 -23.05
C ALA A 14 -8.80 2.90 -24.42
N ASP A 15 -10.12 2.83 -24.58
CA ASP A 15 -10.75 2.49 -25.85
C ASP A 15 -10.49 3.55 -26.93
N GLU A 16 -10.48 4.84 -26.55
CA GLU A 16 -10.16 5.94 -27.46
C GLU A 16 -8.70 5.89 -27.93
N ILE A 17 -7.75 5.66 -27.01
CA ILE A 17 -6.32 5.49 -27.36
C ILE A 17 -6.14 4.29 -28.30
N ILE A 18 -6.82 3.17 -28.04
CA ILE A 18 -6.74 1.98 -28.88
C ILE A 18 -7.30 2.26 -30.28
N ARG A 19 -8.42 2.98 -30.39
CA ARG A 19 -9.00 3.39 -31.68
C ARG A 19 -8.08 4.30 -32.49
N VAL A 20 -7.36 5.22 -31.84
CA VAL A 20 -6.41 6.11 -32.51
C VAL A 20 -5.19 5.35 -33.03
N ILE A 21 -4.65 4.42 -32.25
CA ILE A 21 -3.46 3.65 -32.64
C ILE A 21 -3.82 2.54 -33.65
N TYR A 22 -5.03 1.98 -33.57
CA TYR A 22 -5.52 0.92 -34.45
C TYR A 22 -6.91 1.28 -35.02
N PRO A 23 -6.99 2.09 -36.09
CA PRO A 23 -8.25 2.59 -36.64
C PRO A 23 -9.20 1.50 -37.18
N THR A 24 -8.64 0.35 -37.57
CA THR A 24 -9.37 -0.83 -38.06
C THR A 24 -9.69 -1.84 -36.94
N TYR A 25 -9.53 -1.46 -35.67
CA TYR A 25 -9.82 -2.31 -34.50
C TYR A 25 -11.24 -2.90 -34.50
N ASP A 26 -12.21 -2.15 -35.05
CA ASP A 26 -13.60 -2.59 -35.16
C ASP A 26 -13.86 -3.55 -36.35
N GLN A 27 -12.90 -3.75 -37.27
CA GLN A 27 -13.14 -4.38 -38.59
C GLN A 27 -12.42 -5.73 -38.84
N ILE A 28 -11.37 -6.08 -38.09
CA ILE A 28 -10.60 -7.31 -38.32
C ILE A 28 -10.57 -8.13 -37.04
N SER A 29 -10.40 -9.45 -37.16
CA SER A 29 -10.26 -10.49 -36.12
C SER A 29 -9.16 -10.23 -35.08
N VAL A 30 -9.27 -9.10 -34.37
CA VAL A 30 -8.44 -8.66 -33.25
C VAL A 30 -9.08 -9.10 -31.93
N ILE A 31 -10.20 -9.83 -31.97
CA ILE A 31 -10.82 -10.52 -30.83
C ILE A 31 -9.77 -11.25 -29.97
N PRO A 32 -8.78 -11.99 -30.53
CA PRO A 32 -7.74 -12.62 -29.72
C PRO A 32 -6.86 -11.61 -28.96
N LEU A 33 -6.52 -10.48 -29.57
CA LEU A 33 -5.69 -9.42 -28.97
C LEU A 33 -6.48 -8.60 -27.95
N ARG A 34 -7.72 -8.20 -28.27
CA ARG A 34 -8.66 -7.58 -27.32
C ARG A 34 -8.87 -8.47 -26.11
N ASN A 35 -9.14 -9.75 -26.32
CA ASN A 35 -9.28 -10.73 -25.24
C ASN A 35 -7.95 -10.96 -24.50
N ALA A 36 -6.79 -10.83 -25.16
CA ALA A 36 -5.50 -10.89 -24.49
C ALA A 36 -5.26 -9.65 -23.60
N ILE A 37 -5.62 -8.45 -24.07
CA ILE A 37 -5.54 -7.20 -23.29
C ILE A 37 -6.47 -7.27 -22.09
N ILE A 38 -7.73 -7.67 -22.27
CA ILE A 38 -8.70 -7.84 -21.19
C ILE A 38 -8.20 -8.87 -20.17
N ARG A 39 -7.71 -10.04 -20.63
CA ARG A 39 -7.13 -11.06 -19.73
C ARG A 39 -5.90 -10.55 -18.98
N LYS A 40 -5.04 -9.75 -19.63
CA LYS A 40 -3.89 -9.13 -18.96
C LYS A 40 -4.31 -8.09 -17.94
N LYS A 41 -5.29 -7.22 -18.26
CA LYS A 41 -5.89 -6.25 -17.34
C LYS A 41 -6.44 -6.93 -16.09
N GLU A 42 -7.19 -8.01 -16.28
CA GLU A 42 -7.77 -8.76 -15.16
C GLU A 42 -6.71 -9.45 -14.31
N ARG A 43 -5.69 -10.06 -14.94
CA ARG A 43 -4.56 -10.63 -14.19
C ARG A 43 -3.80 -9.57 -13.40
N MET A 44 -3.55 -8.39 -13.98
CA MET A 44 -2.91 -7.29 -13.26
C MET A 44 -3.75 -6.83 -12.07
N ARG A 45 -5.07 -6.71 -12.26
CA ARG A 45 -6.00 -6.38 -11.18
C ARG A 45 -5.92 -7.41 -10.04
N LEU A 46 -6.04 -8.70 -10.32
CA LEU A 46 -5.99 -9.76 -9.32
C LEU A 46 -4.66 -9.79 -8.56
N VAL A 47 -3.55 -9.64 -9.28
CA VAL A 47 -2.20 -9.58 -8.68
C VAL A 47 -2.08 -8.36 -7.76
N LEU A 48 -2.55 -7.19 -8.21
CA LEU A 48 -2.54 -5.98 -7.38
C LEU A 48 -3.44 -6.12 -6.15
N GLU A 49 -4.65 -6.66 -6.29
CA GLU A 49 -5.57 -6.90 -5.17
C GLU A 49 -4.92 -7.81 -4.11
N GLN A 50 -4.34 -8.94 -4.52
CA GLN A 50 -3.63 -9.86 -3.62
C GLN A 50 -2.44 -9.18 -2.91
N HIS A 51 -1.66 -8.38 -3.63
CA HIS A 51 -0.53 -7.69 -3.05
C HIS A 51 -0.95 -6.57 -2.09
N ILE A 52 -1.98 -5.79 -2.43
CA ILE A 52 -2.56 -4.76 -1.55
C ILE A 52 -3.12 -5.40 -0.29
N GLU A 53 -3.85 -6.51 -0.42
CA GLU A 53 -4.38 -7.27 0.71
C GLU A 53 -3.25 -7.76 1.62
N SER A 54 -2.19 -8.35 1.04
CA SER A 54 -1.03 -8.82 1.80
C SER A 54 -0.33 -7.69 2.57
N ALA A 55 -0.07 -6.54 1.92
CA ALA A 55 0.53 -5.39 2.60
C ALA A 55 -0.39 -4.78 3.65
N SER A 56 -1.70 -4.76 3.39
CA SER A 56 -2.69 -4.24 4.33
C SER A 56 -2.78 -5.14 5.57
N ASN A 57 -2.83 -6.45 5.39
CA ASN A 57 -2.82 -7.43 6.49
C ASN A 57 -1.52 -7.35 7.30
N PHE A 58 -0.37 -7.20 6.63
CA PHE A 58 0.90 -6.94 7.29
C PHE A 58 0.85 -5.66 8.13
N TYR A 59 0.41 -4.54 7.54
CA TYR A 59 0.30 -3.27 8.24
C TYR A 59 -0.64 -3.37 9.45
N LEU A 60 -1.84 -3.93 9.28
CA LEU A 60 -2.85 -4.04 10.34
C LEU A 60 -2.38 -4.94 11.50
N ARG A 61 -1.67 -6.03 11.22
CA ARG A 61 -1.14 -6.94 12.25
C ARG A 61 -0.14 -6.26 13.18
N TYR A 62 0.73 -5.42 12.63
CA TYR A 62 1.80 -4.79 13.39
C TYR A 62 1.54 -3.33 13.75
N LYS A 63 0.40 -2.78 13.32
CA LYS A 63 -0.04 -1.43 13.68
C LYS A 63 -0.06 -1.30 15.20
N ASP A 64 0.52 -0.22 15.70
CA ASP A 64 0.64 0.06 17.14
C ASP A 64 1.40 -1.01 17.97
N ASN A 65 1.93 -2.08 17.35
CA ASN A 65 2.62 -3.19 18.02
C ASN A 65 4.05 -3.41 17.48
N PRO A 66 4.98 -2.48 17.78
CA PRO A 66 6.37 -2.54 17.33
C PRO A 66 7.14 -3.74 17.89
N LYS A 67 6.76 -4.25 19.07
CA LYS A 67 7.43 -5.39 19.70
C LYS A 67 7.19 -6.66 18.88
N LEU A 68 5.92 -6.93 18.55
CA LEU A 68 5.53 -8.07 17.72
C LEU A 68 6.20 -8.04 16.34
N LEU A 69 6.31 -6.86 15.72
CA LEU A 69 7.00 -6.70 14.44
C LEU A 69 8.46 -7.16 14.49
N ILE A 70 9.21 -6.78 15.54
CA ILE A 70 10.63 -7.11 15.65
C ILE A 70 10.85 -8.58 16.01
N GLU A 71 9.93 -9.18 16.76
CA GLU A 71 9.95 -10.60 17.11
C GLU A 71 9.67 -11.48 15.88
N GLU A 72 8.63 -11.17 15.10
CA GLU A 72 8.24 -11.97 13.93
C GLU A 72 9.05 -11.64 12.66
N HIS A 73 9.64 -10.44 12.58
CA HIS A 73 10.45 -10.00 11.44
C HIS A 73 11.80 -9.43 11.87
N PRO A 74 12.74 -10.27 12.35
CA PRO A 74 14.06 -9.84 12.80
C PRO A 74 14.87 -9.12 11.71
N GLN A 75 14.60 -9.40 10.42
CA GLN A 75 15.21 -8.70 9.28
C GLN A 75 14.89 -7.19 9.24
N LEU A 76 13.75 -6.77 9.79
CA LEU A 76 13.36 -5.34 9.86
C LEU A 76 14.01 -4.61 11.04
N LYS A 77 14.61 -5.34 11.99
CA LYS A 77 15.24 -4.78 13.19
C LYS A 77 16.34 -3.77 12.86
N GLY A 78 17.10 -4.00 11.79
CA GLY A 78 18.14 -3.08 11.33
C GLY A 78 17.57 -1.74 10.88
N GLU A 79 16.56 -1.77 10.00
CA GLU A 79 15.88 -0.57 9.48
C GLU A 79 15.14 0.19 10.59
N PHE A 80 14.43 -0.56 11.45
CA PHE A 80 13.74 0.00 12.61
C PHE A 80 14.71 0.74 13.54
N ARG A 81 15.85 0.12 13.86
CA ARG A 81 16.88 0.73 14.72
C ARG A 81 17.50 1.97 14.08
N LYS A 82 17.70 1.98 12.76
CA LYS A 82 18.19 3.17 12.03
C LYS A 82 17.20 4.34 12.11
N LYS A 83 15.90 4.06 11.97
CA LYS A 83 14.87 5.10 11.95
C LYS A 83 14.51 5.62 13.35
N PHE A 84 14.45 4.74 14.33
CA PHE A 84 13.91 5.08 15.65
C PHE A 84 14.96 5.04 16.79
N GLY A 85 16.16 4.50 16.57
CA GLY A 85 17.25 4.48 17.55
C GLY A 85 17.22 3.30 18.53
N ARG A 86 18.21 3.24 19.44
CA ARG A 86 18.39 2.14 20.43
C ARG A 86 17.49 2.24 21.66
N LEU A 87 17.09 3.45 22.05
CA LEU A 87 16.43 3.75 23.33
C LEU A 87 15.00 3.17 23.46
N ILE A 88 14.48 2.57 22.40
CA ILE A 88 13.06 2.28 22.26
C ILE A 88 12.61 0.99 22.91
N ILE A 89 13.47 -0.01 23.10
CA ILE A 89 13.04 -1.24 23.80
C ILE A 89 12.65 -0.92 25.25
N GLY A 90 13.40 -0.03 25.92
CA GLY A 90 13.04 0.48 27.24
C GLY A 90 11.78 1.34 27.24
N VAL A 91 11.61 2.20 26.23
CA VAL A 91 10.42 3.06 26.08
C VAL A 91 9.17 2.26 25.72
N ILE A 92 9.26 1.21 24.90
CA ILE A 92 8.14 0.30 24.57
C ILE A 92 7.69 -0.45 25.83
N ASN A 93 8.63 -1.01 26.61
CA ASN A 93 8.32 -1.69 27.86
C ASN A 93 7.78 -0.74 28.95
N TRP A 94 8.20 0.53 28.92
CA TRP A 94 7.65 1.57 29.79
C TRP A 94 6.24 1.95 29.32
N MET A 95 6.03 2.19 28.03
CA MET A 95 4.75 2.56 27.42
C MET A 95 3.65 1.51 27.65
N SER A 96 3.97 0.21 27.60
CA SER A 96 3.00 -0.87 27.86
C SER A 96 2.53 -0.95 29.32
N LYS A 97 3.15 -0.19 30.24
CA LYS A 97 2.77 -0.14 31.66
C LYS A 97 1.93 1.09 32.03
N PHE A 98 1.83 2.10 31.15
CA PHE A 98 1.20 3.39 31.43
C PHE A 98 -0.07 3.64 30.62
N ASP A 99 -0.85 2.60 30.32
CA ASP A 99 -2.06 2.67 29.48
C ASP A 99 -3.15 3.64 29.97
N ASN A 100 -3.04 4.22 31.18
CA ASN A 100 -4.02 5.17 31.75
C ASN A 100 -3.47 6.51 32.26
N CYS A 101 -2.19 6.85 32.03
CA CYS A 101 -1.65 8.16 32.42
C CYS A 101 -1.38 9.02 31.19
N ARG A 102 -1.77 10.31 31.24
CA ARG A 102 -1.53 11.37 30.23
C ARG A 102 -0.45 10.98 29.23
N VAL A 103 -0.87 10.39 28.12
CA VAL A 103 0.04 9.95 27.07
C VAL A 103 0.75 11.21 26.57
N SER A 104 2.06 11.29 26.78
CA SER A 104 2.80 12.48 26.39
C SER A 104 2.67 12.69 24.87
N LEU A 105 2.67 13.94 24.42
CA LEU A 105 2.65 14.27 22.98
C LEU A 105 3.77 13.56 22.22
N ALA A 106 4.90 13.31 22.89
CA ALA A 106 6.01 12.54 22.34
C ALA A 106 5.64 11.08 22.02
N VAL A 107 4.84 10.41 22.87
CA VAL A 107 4.38 9.04 22.64
C VAL A 107 3.40 8.98 21.47
N LEU A 108 2.46 9.92 21.39
CA LEU A 108 1.51 9.99 20.27
C LEU A 108 2.23 10.26 18.95
N LYS A 109 3.20 11.20 18.96
CA LYS A 109 4.04 11.48 17.80
C LYS A 109 4.83 10.25 17.38
N TRP A 110 5.45 9.56 18.34
CA TRP A 110 6.22 8.35 18.06
C TRP A 110 5.36 7.23 17.45
N LYS A 111 4.17 6.95 18.01
CA LYS A 111 3.24 5.96 17.45
C LYS A 111 2.83 6.33 16.01
N ARG A 112 2.58 7.61 15.74
CA ARG A 112 2.28 8.11 14.39
C ARG A 112 3.44 7.86 13.44
N ASP A 113 4.65 8.25 13.83
CA ASP A 113 5.88 8.09 13.02
C ASP A 113 6.18 6.60 12.76
N TYR A 114 5.93 5.74 13.74
CA TYR A 114 6.01 4.28 13.63
C TYR A 114 5.02 3.73 12.61
N ASN A 115 3.73 4.05 12.76
CA ASN A 115 2.69 3.53 11.86
C ASN A 115 2.90 4.04 10.42
N GLU A 116 3.33 5.29 10.25
CA GLU A 116 3.66 5.82 8.93
C GLU A 116 4.86 5.08 8.30
N TRP A 117 5.91 4.82 9.07
CA TRP A 117 7.03 4.02 8.59
C TRP A 117 6.61 2.60 8.24
N LEU A 118 5.81 1.95 9.09
CA LEU A 118 5.32 0.59 8.87
C LEU A 118 4.50 0.51 7.57
N PHE A 119 3.61 1.48 7.35
CA PHE A 119 2.83 1.59 6.12
C PHE A 119 3.76 1.67 4.89
N ARG A 120 4.72 2.61 4.89
CA ARG A 120 5.68 2.73 3.79
C ARG A 120 6.48 1.44 3.58
N THR A 121 6.86 0.75 4.66
CA THR A 121 7.65 -0.48 4.60
C THR A 121 6.84 -1.65 4.04
N ALA A 122 5.58 -1.79 4.45
CA ALA A 122 4.67 -2.81 3.96
C ALA A 122 4.45 -2.67 2.43
N PHE A 123 4.17 -1.46 1.98
CA PHE A 123 3.87 -1.19 0.57
C PHE A 123 5.10 -1.10 -0.33
N LYS A 124 6.27 -0.70 0.19
CA LYS A 124 7.55 -0.73 -0.56
C LYS A 124 7.94 -2.16 -0.97
N ARG A 125 7.51 -3.17 -0.23
CA ARG A 125 7.78 -4.58 -0.58
C ARG A 125 6.84 -5.12 -1.66
N VAL A 126 5.70 -4.46 -1.86
CA VAL A 126 4.68 -4.80 -2.86
C VAL A 126 4.98 -4.17 -4.22
N ILE A 127 5.47 -2.93 -4.24
CA ILE A 127 5.78 -2.19 -5.47
C ILE A 127 7.31 -2.20 -5.64
N LYS A 128 7.82 -3.08 -6.51
CA LYS A 128 9.23 -3.13 -6.93
C LYS A 128 9.42 -2.53 -8.31
#